data_AF-A0A9E2UAT1-F1
#
_entry.id   AF-A0A9E2UAT1-F1
#
_cell.length_a   1.000
_cell.length_b   1.000
_cell.length_c   1.000
_cell.angle_alpha   90.00
_cell.angle_beta   90.00
_cell.angle_gamma   90.00
#
_symmetry.space_group_name_H-M   'P 1'
#
loop_
_entity.id
_entity.type
_entity.pdbx_description
1 polymer ?
#
loop_
_entity_poly.entity_id
_entity_poly.type
_entity_poly.pdbx_seq_one_letter_code
_entity_poly.pdbx_strand_id
1 'polypeptide(L)'
;MTLRRKIVSLTLALLLLFAMTAAASLVLQNRITLHFSGVVDDYLPLDAAVATVDVFTDRYELDLWRFAADLRDVPADAAAIAQQGEASRRRTAEVLTTTFEKAAAALDNIVQDPRGGVDERVAMADIRGRFSYMRRALSPFIEVGHRMSDALLAGRAEDARYIATEFTPYRQLFGEDLAAVRDQLAALTATAAAEVEQVSRGLIFLEVAMVALASLIGLGLSLIVSNRMMAGLERLVEGTRRVQDGRSYEILPVTSKDEIGKLTIAFNQMVEDLRTKDRIKETFGKFVDPRIVANLIDAAGGHDLAEKQVATVFFSDIKGFSGLGELLTATALVKLLNTYFTEMAELIHSRHGIVDKFVG
;
A
#
# COMPACT_ATOMS: atom_id res chain seq x y z
N MET A 1 -18.83 -18.75 9.69
CA MET A 1 -18.13 -18.23 8.50
C MET A 1 -16.95 -19.16 8.23
N THR A 2 -16.79 -19.69 7.03
CA THR A 2 -15.72 -20.66 6.71
C THR A 2 -14.34 -20.01 6.79
N LEU A 3 -13.30 -20.80 7.02
CA LEU A 3 -11.88 -20.45 7.01
C LEU A 3 -11.52 -19.79 5.67
N ARG A 4 -11.97 -20.39 4.57
CA ARG A 4 -11.86 -19.81 3.23
C ARG A 4 -12.48 -18.42 3.16
N ARG A 5 -13.69 -18.23 3.70
CA ARG A 5 -14.34 -16.90 3.74
C ARG A 5 -13.58 -15.92 4.62
N LYS A 6 -12.99 -16.34 5.74
CA LYS A 6 -12.15 -15.47 6.60
C LYS A 6 -10.90 -14.98 5.86
N ILE A 7 -10.18 -15.89 5.20
CA ILE A 7 -9.00 -15.55 4.39
C ILE A 7 -9.40 -14.60 3.27
N VAL A 8 -10.43 -14.94 2.49
CA VAL A 8 -10.91 -14.08 1.39
C VAL A 8 -11.38 -12.72 1.91
N SER A 9 -12.08 -12.66 3.06
CA SER A 9 -12.50 -11.38 3.65
C SER A 9 -11.33 -10.53 4.11
N LEU A 10 -10.27 -11.15 4.66
CA LEU A 10 -9.04 -10.44 5.03
C LEU A 10 -8.35 -9.90 3.79
N THR A 11 -8.17 -10.72 2.74
CA THR A 11 -7.59 -10.28 1.48
C THR A 11 -8.39 -9.15 0.85
N LEU A 12 -9.72 -9.24 0.85
CA LEU A 12 -10.60 -8.20 0.33
C LEU A 12 -10.47 -6.90 1.13
N ALA A 13 -10.41 -6.99 2.46
CA ALA A 13 -10.22 -5.84 3.34
C ALA A 13 -8.86 -5.15 3.09
N LEU A 14 -7.79 -5.93 2.91
CA LEU A 14 -6.45 -5.42 2.57
C LEU A 14 -6.43 -4.78 1.19
N LEU A 15 -7.06 -5.40 0.18
CA LEU A 15 -7.18 -4.81 -1.16
C LEU A 15 -8.00 -3.52 -1.16
N LEU A 16 -9.07 -3.46 -0.37
CA LEU A 16 -9.87 -2.25 -0.23
C LEU A 16 -9.06 -1.14 0.46
N LEU A 17 -8.31 -1.45 1.51
CA LEU A 17 -7.40 -0.52 2.17
C LEU A 17 -6.32 0.01 1.20
N PHE A 18 -5.75 -0.88 0.39
CA PHE A 18 -4.80 -0.50 -0.65
C PHE A 18 -5.44 0.39 -1.72
N ALA A 19 -6.65 0.07 -2.19
CA ALA A 19 -7.37 0.89 -3.16
C ALA A 19 -7.70 2.29 -2.60
N MET A 20 -8.10 2.38 -1.33
CA MET A 20 -8.36 3.66 -0.67
C MET A 20 -7.10 4.51 -0.54
N THR A 21 -5.98 3.91 -0.14
CA THR A 21 -4.69 4.63 -0.06
C THR A 21 -4.19 5.07 -1.42
N ALA A 22 -4.30 4.23 -2.45
CA ALA A 22 -3.96 4.59 -3.83
C ALA A 22 -4.84 5.74 -4.35
N ALA A 23 -6.16 5.71 -4.10
CA ALA A 23 -7.06 6.79 -4.48
C ALA A 23 -6.72 8.11 -3.75
N ALA A 24 -6.42 8.04 -2.46
CA ALA A 24 -6.00 9.22 -1.69
C ALA A 24 -4.67 9.80 -2.19
N SER A 25 -3.68 8.94 -2.49
CA SER A 25 -2.41 9.34 -3.09
C SER A 25 -2.63 10.04 -4.44
N LEU A 26 -3.49 9.49 -5.31
CA LEU A 26 -3.80 10.12 -6.60
C LEU A 26 -4.41 11.52 -6.45
N VAL A 27 -5.34 11.70 -5.50
CA VAL A 27 -5.92 13.01 -5.19
C VAL A 27 -4.85 13.99 -4.69
N LEU A 28 -3.91 13.51 -3.87
CA LEU A 28 -2.83 14.32 -3.32
C LEU A 28 -1.82 14.75 -4.40
N GLN A 29 -1.41 13.82 -5.26
CA GLN A 29 -0.54 14.08 -6.40
C GLN A 29 -1.18 15.10 -7.36
N ASN A 30 -2.48 14.96 -7.64
CA ASN A 30 -3.17 15.91 -8.50
C ASN A 30 -3.14 17.34 -7.91
N ARG A 31 -3.21 17.49 -6.58
CA ARG A 31 -3.06 18.80 -5.93
C ARG A 31 -1.64 19.37 -6.07
N ILE A 32 -0.61 18.52 -5.94
CA ILE A 32 0.80 18.92 -6.14
C ILE A 32 1.00 19.39 -7.58
N THR A 33 0.56 18.59 -8.56
CA THR A 33 0.70 18.92 -9.98
C THR A 33 0.03 20.23 -10.34
N LEU A 34 -1.17 20.49 -9.81
CA LEU A 34 -1.88 21.75 -10.04
C LEU A 34 -1.12 22.97 -9.52
N HIS A 35 -0.46 22.87 -8.37
CA HIS A 35 0.34 23.97 -7.81
C HIS A 35 1.66 24.15 -8.58
N PHE A 36 2.29 23.05 -9.01
CA PHE A 36 3.51 23.11 -9.83
C PHE A 36 3.29 23.70 -11.22
N SER A 37 2.15 23.40 -11.85
CA SER A 37 1.83 23.88 -13.20
C SER A 37 1.82 25.41 -13.27
N GLY A 38 1.34 26.12 -12.25
CA GLY A 38 1.39 27.59 -12.25
C GLY A 38 2.83 28.12 -12.38
N VAL A 39 3.76 27.62 -11.56
CA VAL A 39 5.17 28.06 -11.60
C VAL A 39 5.84 27.71 -12.94
N VAL A 40 5.61 26.49 -13.44
CA VAL A 40 6.29 25.98 -14.63
C VAL A 40 5.73 26.54 -15.92
N ASP A 41 4.41 26.63 -16.03
CA ASP A 41 3.73 26.99 -17.28
C ASP A 41 3.51 28.51 -17.40
N ASP A 42 3.46 29.23 -16.27
CA ASP A 42 3.15 30.67 -16.29
C ASP A 42 4.36 31.54 -15.87
N TYR A 43 4.94 31.29 -14.69
CA TYR A 43 6.00 32.15 -14.12
C TYR A 43 7.33 32.06 -14.87
N LEU A 44 7.85 30.84 -15.08
CA LEU A 44 9.15 30.64 -15.73
C LEU A 44 9.18 31.18 -17.17
N PRO A 45 8.16 30.96 -18.03
CA PRO A 45 8.15 31.53 -19.38
C PRO A 45 8.05 33.05 -19.38
N LEU A 46 7.30 33.63 -18.43
CA LEU A 46 7.19 35.07 -18.28
C LEU A 46 8.54 35.69 -17.85
N ASP A 47 9.21 35.10 -16.86
CA ASP A 47 10.53 35.52 -16.40
C ASP A 47 11.57 35.49 -17.54
N ALA A 48 11.59 34.38 -18.29
CA ALA A 48 12.44 34.24 -19.47
C ALA A 48 12.12 35.27 -20.56
N ALA A 49 10.85 35.61 -20.77
CA ALA A 49 10.43 36.60 -21.76
C ALA A 49 10.85 38.02 -21.34
N VAL A 50 10.66 38.39 -20.07
CA VAL A 50 11.09 39.70 -19.53
C VAL A 50 12.62 39.84 -19.58
N ALA A 51 13.36 38.80 -19.20
CA ALA A 51 14.82 38.78 -19.33
C ALA A 51 15.29 38.88 -20.79
N THR A 52 14.56 38.26 -21.72
CA THR A 52 14.84 38.38 -23.16
C THR A 52 14.61 39.82 -23.65
N VAL A 53 13.55 40.47 -23.18
CA VAL A 53 13.29 41.88 -23.50
C VAL A 53 14.46 42.74 -23.05
N ASP A 54 14.89 42.61 -21.79
CA ASP A 54 16.00 43.35 -21.17
C ASP A 54 17.29 43.26 -22.01
N VAL A 55 17.70 42.03 -22.33
CA VAL A 55 18.89 41.78 -23.15
C VAL A 55 18.76 42.36 -24.56
N PHE A 56 17.58 42.26 -25.17
CA PHE A 56 17.40 42.69 -26.56
C PHE A 56 17.20 44.21 -26.69
N THR A 57 16.72 44.91 -25.65
CA THR A 57 16.65 46.37 -25.63
C THR A 57 18.05 46.97 -25.61
N ASP A 58 18.94 46.43 -24.77
CA ASP A 58 20.34 46.82 -24.73
C ASP A 58 21.06 46.48 -26.04
N ARG A 59 20.81 45.27 -26.56
CA ARG A 59 21.41 44.83 -27.82
C ARG A 59 21.00 45.72 -29.00
N TYR A 60 19.76 46.18 -29.04
CA TYR A 60 19.28 47.07 -30.10
C TYR A 60 20.03 48.40 -30.10
N GLU A 61 20.20 49.03 -28.93
CA GLU A 61 20.98 50.27 -28.80
C GLU A 61 22.46 50.02 -29.13
N LEU A 62 23.04 48.91 -28.66
CA LEU A 62 24.43 48.56 -28.95
C LEU A 62 24.69 48.33 -30.45
N ASP A 63 23.78 47.64 -31.15
CA ASP A 63 23.88 47.40 -32.59
C ASP A 63 23.79 48.73 -33.37
N LEU A 64 23.03 49.72 -32.90
CA LEU A 64 23.01 51.08 -33.46
C LEU A 64 24.34 51.80 -33.27
N TRP A 65 24.92 51.74 -32.06
CA TRP A 65 26.22 52.39 -31.79
C TRP A 65 27.37 51.75 -32.56
N ARG A 66 27.38 50.41 -32.70
CA ARG A 66 28.34 49.70 -33.55
C ARG A 66 28.22 50.12 -35.00
N PHE A 67 27.00 50.18 -35.52
CA PHE A 67 26.75 50.64 -36.88
C PHE A 67 27.23 52.08 -37.12
N ALA A 68 27.00 52.97 -36.16
CA ALA A 68 27.51 54.34 -36.23
C ALA A 68 29.05 54.40 -36.25
N ALA A 69 29.71 53.50 -35.53
CA ALA A 69 31.17 53.38 -35.53
C ALA A 69 31.71 52.81 -36.86
N ASP A 70 31.09 51.75 -37.39
CA ASP A 70 31.52 51.11 -38.65
C ASP A 70 31.42 52.06 -39.85
N LEU A 71 30.41 52.95 -39.87
CA LEU A 71 30.25 53.96 -40.91
C LEU A 71 31.25 55.12 -40.81
N ARG A 72 31.92 55.30 -39.66
CA ARG A 72 32.90 56.38 -39.46
C ARG A 72 34.20 56.15 -40.22
N ASP A 73 34.59 54.90 -40.43
CA ASP A 73 35.89 54.51 -41.02
C ASP A 73 35.87 54.30 -42.55
N VAL A 74 34.85 54.84 -43.26
CA VAL A 74 34.64 54.79 -44.72
C VAL A 74 35.19 53.52 -45.40
N PRO A 75 34.57 52.35 -45.14
CA PRO A 75 34.96 51.13 -45.82
C PRO A 75 34.53 51.15 -47.29
N ALA A 76 35.33 50.52 -48.15
CA ALA A 76 35.05 50.34 -49.58
C ALA A 76 33.69 49.65 -49.87
N ASP A 77 33.08 49.02 -48.86
CA ASP A 77 31.83 48.24 -48.92
C ASP A 77 30.68 48.82 -48.06
N ALA A 78 30.57 50.15 -47.97
CA ALA A 78 29.55 50.84 -47.15
C ALA A 78 28.10 50.35 -47.40
N ALA A 79 27.76 49.94 -48.62
CA ALA A 79 26.44 49.40 -48.96
C ALA A 79 26.17 48.02 -48.34
N ALA A 80 27.18 47.15 -48.27
CA ALA A 80 27.05 45.83 -47.66
C ALA A 80 26.90 45.95 -46.13
N ILE A 81 27.67 46.86 -45.51
CA ILE A 81 27.58 47.15 -44.07
C ILE A 81 26.23 47.77 -43.70
N ALA A 82 25.72 48.68 -44.54
CA ALA A 82 24.37 49.23 -44.42
C ALA A 82 23.29 48.14 -44.43
N GLN A 83 23.35 47.25 -45.42
CA GLN A 83 22.36 46.18 -45.57
C GLN A 83 22.42 45.17 -44.42
N GLN A 84 23.63 44.78 -43.99
CA GLN A 84 23.81 43.84 -42.89
C GLN A 84 23.38 44.44 -41.54
N GLY A 85 23.74 45.70 -41.27
CA GLY A 85 23.34 46.42 -40.06
C GLY A 85 21.83 46.56 -39.95
N GLU A 86 21.16 46.90 -41.07
CA GLU A 86 19.70 47.02 -41.10
C GLU A 86 19.00 45.67 -40.91
N ALA A 87 19.48 44.61 -41.56
CA ALA A 87 18.94 43.27 -41.36
C ALA A 87 19.08 42.78 -39.91
N SER A 88 20.21 43.07 -39.25
CA SER A 88 20.42 42.73 -37.82
C SER A 88 19.45 43.49 -36.92
N ARG A 89 19.34 44.81 -37.09
CA ARG A 89 18.43 45.65 -36.29
C ARG A 89 16.97 45.28 -36.47
N ARG A 90 16.54 45.03 -37.71
CA ARG A 90 15.18 44.58 -38.00
C ARG A 90 14.87 43.27 -37.30
N ARG A 91 15.80 42.30 -37.32
CA ARG A 91 15.64 41.04 -36.59
C ARG A 91 15.53 41.27 -35.08
N THR A 92 16.37 42.13 -34.51
CA THR A 92 16.31 42.48 -33.07
C THR A 92 14.97 43.16 -32.72
N ALA A 93 14.49 44.10 -33.54
CA ALA A 93 13.19 44.77 -33.37
C ALA A 93 12.00 43.80 -33.48
N GLU A 94 12.05 42.86 -34.43
CA GLU A 94 11.04 41.80 -34.58
C GLU A 94 11.02 40.87 -33.35
N VAL A 95 12.18 40.48 -32.83
CA VAL A 95 12.28 39.68 -31.60
C VAL A 95 11.75 40.46 -30.39
N LEU A 96 12.11 41.73 -30.24
CA LEU A 96 11.59 42.59 -29.16
C LEU A 96 10.07 42.67 -29.20
N THR A 97 9.52 43.03 -30.36
CA THR A 97 8.07 43.19 -30.54
C THR A 97 7.33 41.90 -30.22
N THR A 98 7.78 40.78 -30.76
CA THR A 98 7.14 39.48 -30.52
C THR A 98 7.28 39.02 -29.07
N THR A 99 8.40 39.29 -28.41
CA THR A 99 8.64 38.90 -27.02
C THR A 99 7.81 39.76 -26.06
N PHE A 100 7.72 41.07 -26.30
CA PHE A 100 6.83 41.97 -25.53
C PHE A 100 5.37 41.53 -25.61
N GLU A 101 4.87 41.19 -26.80
CA GLU A 101 3.48 40.73 -26.96
C GLU A 101 3.25 39.38 -26.25
N LYS A 102 4.21 38.45 -26.31
CA LYS A 102 4.14 37.18 -25.57
C LYS A 102 4.13 37.39 -24.05
N ALA A 103 5.03 38.23 -23.53
CA ALA A 103 5.11 38.55 -22.11
C ALA A 103 3.83 39.26 -21.63
N ALA A 104 3.29 40.18 -22.42
CA ALA A 104 2.04 40.87 -22.10
C ALA A 104 0.85 39.90 -22.06
N ALA A 105 0.75 38.98 -23.03
CA ALA A 105 -0.29 37.95 -23.04
C ALA A 105 -0.19 37.01 -21.83
N ALA A 106 1.04 36.60 -21.46
CA ALA A 106 1.27 35.78 -20.27
C ALA A 106 0.85 36.52 -18.98
N LEU A 107 1.22 37.80 -18.84
CA LEU A 107 0.79 38.64 -17.71
C LEU A 107 -0.73 38.75 -17.62
N ASP A 108 -1.43 38.92 -18.74
CA ASP A 108 -2.90 38.99 -18.75
C ASP A 108 -3.54 37.69 -18.32
N ASN A 109 -3.00 36.55 -18.75
CA ASN A 109 -3.49 35.23 -18.35
C ASN A 109 -3.31 35.00 -16.84
N ILE A 110 -2.14 35.33 -16.28
CA ILE A 110 -1.85 35.15 -14.85
C ILE A 110 -2.75 36.03 -13.99
N VAL A 111 -2.91 37.31 -14.36
CA VAL A 111 -3.75 38.24 -13.58
C VAL A 111 -5.22 37.81 -13.57
N GLN A 112 -5.69 37.15 -14.64
CA GLN A 112 -7.06 36.65 -14.74
C GLN A 112 -7.26 35.27 -14.12
N ASP A 113 -6.19 34.56 -13.73
CA ASP A 113 -6.30 33.22 -13.19
C ASP A 113 -6.90 33.24 -11.76
N PRO A 114 -8.10 32.65 -11.55
CA PRO A 114 -8.71 32.58 -10.23
C PRO A 114 -7.95 31.67 -9.26
N ARG A 115 -7.02 30.84 -9.73
CA ARG A 115 -6.20 29.94 -8.90
C ARG A 115 -5.15 30.67 -8.08
N GLY A 116 -4.68 31.84 -8.55
CA GLY A 116 -3.66 32.63 -7.85
C GLY A 116 -4.16 33.29 -6.55
N GLY A 117 -3.25 33.58 -5.64
CA GLY A 117 -3.52 34.35 -4.42
C GLY A 117 -3.99 35.77 -4.70
N VAL A 118 -4.69 36.41 -3.76
CA VAL A 118 -5.10 37.82 -3.92
C VAL A 118 -3.88 38.73 -4.03
N ASP A 119 -2.91 38.57 -3.12
CA ASP A 119 -1.70 39.40 -3.07
C ASP A 119 -0.82 39.20 -4.31
N GLU A 120 -0.72 37.96 -4.78
CA GLU A 120 -0.05 37.56 -6.02
C GLU A 120 -0.68 38.26 -7.24
N ARG A 121 -2.01 38.20 -7.39
CA ARG A 121 -2.71 38.89 -8.48
C ARG A 121 -2.54 40.41 -8.42
N VAL A 122 -2.49 40.99 -7.23
CA VAL A 122 -2.24 42.43 -7.05
C VAL A 122 -0.83 42.79 -7.51
N ALA A 123 0.17 42.02 -7.10
CA ALA A 123 1.56 42.23 -7.51
C ALA A 123 1.73 42.04 -9.04
N MET A 124 1.08 41.02 -9.62
CA MET A 124 1.13 40.78 -11.05
C MET A 124 0.38 41.86 -11.85
N ALA A 125 -0.69 42.43 -11.30
CA ALA A 125 -1.40 43.56 -11.91
C ALA A 125 -0.55 44.84 -11.94
N ASP A 126 0.26 45.09 -10.90
CA ASP A 126 1.23 46.19 -10.89
C ASP A 126 2.32 45.99 -11.96
N ILE A 127 2.93 44.79 -12.01
CA ILE A 127 3.90 44.42 -13.06
C ILE A 127 3.29 44.63 -14.44
N ARG A 128 2.06 44.13 -14.68
CA ARG A 128 1.34 44.31 -15.94
C ARG A 128 1.16 45.79 -16.29
N GLY A 129 0.84 46.63 -15.31
CA GLY A 129 0.69 48.08 -15.51
C GLY A 129 1.98 48.73 -16.03
N ARG A 130 3.11 48.45 -15.36
CA ARG A 130 4.44 48.95 -15.74
C ARG A 130 4.88 48.41 -17.10
N PHE A 131 4.73 47.11 -17.31
CA PHE A 131 5.08 46.44 -18.57
C PHE A 131 4.24 46.94 -19.75
N SER A 132 2.96 47.27 -19.53
CA SER A 132 2.10 47.88 -20.55
C SER A 132 2.55 49.26 -20.99
N TYR A 133 3.15 50.04 -20.07
CA TYR A 133 3.77 51.32 -20.42
C TYR A 133 5.03 51.11 -21.28
N MET A 134 5.91 50.19 -20.89
CA MET A 134 7.10 49.80 -21.67
C MET A 134 6.73 49.30 -23.07
N ARG A 135 5.70 48.46 -23.18
CA ARG A 135 5.20 47.94 -24.46
C ARG A 135 4.74 49.06 -25.40
N ARG A 136 4.04 50.08 -24.88
CA ARG A 136 3.64 51.26 -25.67
C ARG A 136 4.82 52.12 -26.10
N ALA A 137 5.89 52.15 -25.31
CA ALA A 137 7.11 52.89 -25.60
C ALA A 137 8.04 52.18 -26.61
N LEU A 138 7.83 50.88 -26.87
CA LEU A 138 8.68 50.09 -27.75
C LEU A 138 8.68 50.60 -29.20
N SER A 139 7.51 50.90 -29.76
CA SER A 139 7.43 51.37 -31.15
C SER A 139 8.12 52.74 -31.32
N PRO A 140 7.87 53.75 -30.46
CA PRO A 140 8.67 54.98 -30.45
C PRO A 140 10.18 54.77 -30.28
N PHE A 141 10.60 53.83 -29.42
CA PHE A 141 12.02 53.50 -29.23
C PHE A 141 12.68 52.95 -30.51
N ILE A 142 12.01 52.02 -31.19
CA ILE A 142 12.49 51.47 -32.47
C ILE A 142 12.54 52.57 -33.55
N GLU A 143 11.57 53.49 -33.55
CA GLU A 143 11.52 54.61 -34.49
C GLU A 143 12.71 55.58 -34.33
N VAL A 144 13.17 55.82 -33.10
CA VAL A 144 14.41 56.58 -32.86
C VAL A 144 15.60 55.90 -33.54
N GLY A 145 15.69 54.56 -33.43
CA GLY A 145 16.73 53.76 -34.07
C GLY A 145 16.70 53.83 -35.60
N HIS A 146 15.52 53.77 -36.21
CA HIS A 146 15.35 53.92 -37.65
C HIS A 146 15.77 55.32 -38.12
N ARG A 147 15.27 56.39 -37.47
CA ARG A 147 15.67 57.76 -37.82
C ARG A 147 17.17 58.01 -37.66
N MET A 148 17.79 57.47 -36.62
CA MET A 148 19.23 57.54 -36.40
C MET A 148 19.98 56.84 -37.53
N SER A 149 19.55 55.63 -37.91
CA SER A 149 20.14 54.85 -39.01
C SER A 149 20.03 55.58 -40.35
N ASP A 150 18.88 56.17 -40.66
CA ASP A 150 18.64 56.94 -41.88
C ASP A 150 19.53 58.20 -41.94
N ALA A 151 19.73 58.88 -40.81
CA ALA A 151 20.63 60.02 -40.72
C ALA A 151 22.09 59.62 -40.97
N LEU A 152 22.54 58.49 -40.39
CA LEU A 152 23.88 57.95 -40.61
C LEU A 152 24.11 57.56 -42.07
N LEU A 153 23.16 56.86 -42.70
CA LEU A 153 23.24 56.46 -44.10
C LEU A 153 23.25 57.65 -45.07
N ALA A 154 22.54 58.73 -44.71
CA ALA A 154 22.56 59.99 -45.45
C ALA A 154 23.84 60.83 -45.22
N GLY A 155 24.80 60.34 -44.42
CA GLY A 155 26.02 61.08 -44.08
C GLY A 155 25.81 62.24 -43.09
N ARG A 156 24.63 62.34 -42.46
CA ARG A 156 24.26 63.41 -41.53
C ARG A 156 24.62 63.01 -40.09
N ALA A 157 25.92 62.98 -39.80
CA ALA A 157 26.43 62.50 -38.51
C ALA A 157 26.00 63.37 -37.31
N GLU A 158 25.89 64.70 -37.48
CA GLU A 158 25.40 65.59 -36.41
C GLU A 158 23.92 65.35 -36.10
N ASP A 159 23.08 65.16 -37.13
CA ASP A 159 21.66 64.83 -36.95
C ASP A 159 21.51 63.48 -36.23
N ALA A 160 22.32 62.49 -36.59
CA ALA A 160 22.33 61.20 -35.91
C ALA A 160 22.73 61.31 -34.42
N ARG A 161 23.71 62.16 -34.08
CA ARG A 161 24.06 62.43 -32.67
C ARG A 161 22.94 63.10 -31.90
N TYR A 162 22.25 64.05 -32.52
CA TYR A 162 21.09 64.70 -31.91
C TYR A 162 19.97 63.68 -31.66
N ILE A 163 19.59 62.88 -32.67
CA ILE A 163 18.58 61.82 -32.54
C ILE A 163 18.97 60.81 -31.46
N ALA A 164 20.25 60.48 -31.32
CA ALA A 164 20.71 59.57 -30.28
C ALA A 164 20.42 60.08 -28.85
N THR A 165 20.29 61.40 -28.65
CA THR A 165 19.88 61.94 -27.34
C THR A 165 18.42 61.61 -27.00
N GLU A 166 17.58 61.32 -28.00
CA GLU A 166 16.18 60.90 -27.81
C GLU A 166 16.08 59.49 -27.19
N PHE A 167 17.17 58.71 -27.12
CA PHE A 167 17.20 57.45 -26.36
C PHE A 167 17.18 57.65 -24.84
N THR A 168 17.52 58.84 -24.34
CA THR A 168 17.63 59.13 -22.89
C THR A 168 16.42 58.69 -22.05
N PRO A 169 15.16 59.05 -22.38
CA PRO A 169 13.99 58.58 -21.62
C PRO A 169 13.81 57.05 -21.66
N TYR A 170 14.26 56.39 -22.73
CA TYR A 170 14.13 54.94 -22.88
C TYR A 170 15.20 54.17 -22.09
N ARG A 171 16.35 54.77 -21.81
CA ARG A 171 17.38 54.14 -20.95
C ARG A 171 16.91 53.96 -19.51
N GLN A 172 16.11 54.90 -18.99
CA GLN A 172 15.47 54.71 -17.68
C GLN A 172 14.39 53.62 -17.75
N LEU A 173 13.55 53.69 -18.78
CA LEU A 173 12.40 52.81 -18.93
C LEU A 173 12.77 51.34 -19.20
N PHE A 174 13.71 51.08 -20.10
CA PHE A 174 14.18 49.72 -20.40
C PHE A 174 15.42 49.31 -19.59
N GLY A 175 15.99 50.23 -18.80
CA GLY A 175 17.06 49.93 -17.85
C GLY A 175 16.49 49.74 -16.44
N GLU A 176 16.55 50.79 -15.61
CA GLU A 176 16.18 50.71 -14.18
C GLU A 176 14.75 50.23 -13.94
N ASP A 177 13.77 50.75 -14.70
CA ASP A 177 12.36 50.38 -14.49
C ASP A 177 12.10 48.91 -14.88
N LEU A 178 12.72 48.43 -15.96
CA LEU A 178 12.61 47.04 -16.41
C LEU A 178 13.34 46.09 -15.47
N ALA A 179 14.51 46.49 -14.96
CA ALA A 179 15.23 45.75 -13.93
C ALA A 179 14.38 45.62 -12.65
N ALA A 180 13.70 46.68 -12.23
CA ALA A 180 12.78 46.62 -11.08
C ALA A 180 11.62 45.65 -11.32
N VAL A 181 11.05 45.62 -12.53
CA VAL A 181 10.01 44.65 -12.92
C VAL A 181 10.55 43.21 -12.87
N ARG A 182 11.73 42.97 -13.42
CA ARG A 182 12.39 41.66 -13.42
C ARG A 182 12.68 41.19 -12.00
N ASP A 183 13.23 42.05 -11.15
CA ASP A 183 13.57 41.70 -9.77
C ASP A 183 12.31 41.39 -8.95
N GLN A 184 11.21 42.14 -9.17
CA GLN A 184 9.91 41.86 -8.56
C GLN A 184 9.32 40.52 -9.05
N LEU A 185 9.41 40.23 -10.35
CA LEU A 185 8.95 38.97 -10.93
C LEU A 185 9.77 37.78 -10.43
N ALA A 186 11.08 37.93 -10.31
CA ALA A 186 11.98 36.93 -9.74
C ALA A 186 11.64 36.64 -8.27
N ALA A 187 11.34 37.69 -7.48
CA ALA A 187 10.91 37.53 -6.09
C ALA A 187 9.56 36.79 -5.96
N LEU A 188 8.59 37.11 -6.83
CA LEU A 188 7.31 36.40 -6.89
C LEU A 188 7.50 34.93 -7.28
N THR A 189 8.31 34.67 -8.31
CA THR A 189 8.62 33.31 -8.77
C THR A 189 9.30 32.49 -7.68
N ALA A 190 10.26 33.07 -6.95
CA ALA A 190 10.92 32.43 -5.83
C ALA A 190 9.96 32.14 -4.66
N THR A 191 9.06 33.08 -4.36
CA THR A 191 8.05 32.92 -3.31
C THR A 191 7.07 31.80 -3.68
N ALA A 192 6.54 31.82 -4.90
CA ALA A 192 5.65 30.78 -5.41
C ALA A 192 6.34 29.40 -5.40
N ALA A 193 7.61 29.32 -5.83
CA ALA A 193 8.37 28.07 -5.78
C ALA A 193 8.56 27.55 -4.34
N ALA A 194 8.85 28.43 -3.39
CA ALA A 194 9.00 28.07 -1.98
C ALA A 194 7.68 27.60 -1.34
N GLU A 195 6.56 28.25 -1.66
CA GLU A 195 5.23 27.82 -1.22
C GLU A 195 4.87 26.44 -1.78
N VAL A 196 5.09 26.23 -3.08
CA VAL A 196 4.90 24.93 -3.73
C VAL A 196 5.75 23.85 -3.07
N GLU A 197 7.02 24.15 -2.77
CA GLU A 197 7.92 23.21 -2.10
C GLU A 197 7.43 22.86 -0.68
N GLN A 198 7.04 23.86 0.11
CA GLN A 198 6.56 23.65 1.48
C GLN A 198 5.26 22.83 1.50
N VAL A 199 4.30 23.17 0.64
CA VAL A 199 3.04 22.42 0.49
C VAL A 199 3.33 21.00 0.02
N SER A 200 4.19 20.82 -1.00
CA SER A 200 4.58 19.51 -1.52
C SER A 200 5.21 18.62 -0.45
N ARG A 201 6.15 19.14 0.36
CA ARG A 201 6.76 18.37 1.47
C ARG A 201 5.71 17.89 2.48
N GLY A 202 4.76 18.75 2.84
CA GLY A 202 3.67 18.39 3.76
C GLY A 202 2.76 17.30 3.20
N LEU A 203 2.44 17.38 1.91
CA LEU A 203 1.64 16.38 1.20
C LEU A 203 2.38 15.04 1.08
N ILE A 204 3.65 15.04 0.70
CA ILE A 204 4.48 13.82 0.64
C ILE A 204 4.55 13.14 2.03
N PHE A 205 4.74 13.93 3.10
CA PHE A 205 4.73 13.37 4.45
C PHE A 205 3.39 12.71 4.79
N LEU A 206 2.27 13.35 4.47
CA LEU A 206 0.93 12.77 4.67
C LEU A 206 0.75 11.47 3.88
N GLU A 207 1.24 11.42 2.63
CA GLU A 207 1.22 10.21 1.79
C GLU A 207 1.97 9.05 2.44
N VAL A 208 3.22 9.30 2.86
CA VAL A 208 4.05 8.31 3.57
C VAL A 208 3.37 7.86 4.86
N ALA A 209 2.80 8.78 5.63
CA ALA A 209 2.09 8.47 6.87
C ALA A 209 0.85 7.59 6.63
N MET A 210 0.05 7.88 5.58
CA MET A 210 -1.11 7.07 5.20
C MET A 210 -0.71 5.64 4.78
N VAL A 211 0.34 5.51 3.96
CA VAL A 211 0.86 4.21 3.52
C VAL A 211 1.40 3.41 4.71
N ALA A 212 2.15 4.05 5.60
CA ALA A 212 2.65 3.42 6.82
C ALA A 212 1.50 2.95 7.72
N LEU A 213 0.50 3.80 7.95
CA LEU A 213 -0.67 3.48 8.77
C LEU A 213 -1.46 2.30 8.17
N ALA A 214 -1.70 2.32 6.85
CA ALA A 214 -2.39 1.23 6.17
C ALA A 214 -1.61 -0.09 6.25
N SER A 215 -0.28 -0.03 6.12
CA SER A 215 0.59 -1.20 6.27
C SER A 215 0.55 -1.77 7.68
N LEU A 216 0.56 -0.91 8.71
CA LEU A 216 0.45 -1.32 10.11
C LEU A 216 -0.91 -1.95 10.41
N ILE A 217 -2.00 -1.37 9.93
CA ILE A 217 -3.35 -1.93 10.07
C ILE A 217 -3.42 -3.29 9.37
N GLY A 218 -2.89 -3.39 8.15
CA GLY A 218 -2.89 -4.62 7.38
C GLY A 218 -2.09 -5.74 8.05
N LEU A 219 -0.89 -5.42 8.56
CA LEU A 219 -0.05 -6.34 9.31
C LEU A 219 -0.75 -6.78 10.61
N GLY A 220 -1.32 -5.84 11.37
CA GLY A 220 -2.03 -6.14 12.61
C GLY A 220 -3.23 -7.08 12.39
N LEU A 221 -4.06 -6.80 11.38
CA LEU A 221 -5.18 -7.68 11.01
C LEU A 221 -4.70 -9.07 10.59
N SER A 222 -3.63 -9.13 9.78
CA SER A 222 -3.03 -10.39 9.34
C SER A 222 -2.54 -11.23 10.52
N LEU A 223 -1.79 -10.63 11.46
CA LEU A 223 -1.30 -11.30 12.65
C LEU A 223 -2.43 -11.81 13.55
N ILE A 224 -3.48 -11.01 13.75
CA ILE A 224 -4.65 -11.42 14.57
C ILE A 224 -5.36 -12.63 13.96
N VAL A 225 -5.62 -12.60 12.64
CA VAL A 225 -6.32 -13.71 11.95
C VAL A 225 -5.44 -14.95 11.91
N SER A 226 -4.15 -14.80 11.58
CA SER A 226 -3.17 -15.89 11.52
C SER A 226 -3.00 -16.58 12.87
N ASN A 227 -2.75 -15.82 13.95
CA ASN A 227 -2.55 -16.38 15.29
C ASN A 227 -3.79 -17.12 15.79
N ARG A 228 -5.00 -16.61 15.53
CA ARG A 228 -6.24 -17.29 15.90
C ARG A 228 -6.43 -18.61 15.15
N MET A 229 -6.05 -18.67 13.87
CA MET A 229 -6.11 -19.90 13.08
C MET A 229 -5.08 -20.92 13.55
N MET A 230 -3.83 -20.50 13.73
CA MET A 230 -2.73 -21.36 14.18
C MET A 230 -3.01 -21.97 15.55
N ALA A 231 -3.47 -21.18 16.52
CA ALA A 231 -3.79 -21.68 17.86
C ALA A 231 -4.88 -22.77 17.85
N GLY A 232 -5.85 -22.68 16.93
CA GLY A 232 -6.87 -23.71 16.79
C GLY A 232 -6.33 -25.02 16.20
N LEU A 233 -5.42 -24.90 15.22
CA LEU A 233 -4.78 -26.05 14.59
C LEU A 233 -3.81 -26.76 15.53
N GLU A 234 -2.96 -26.01 16.24
CA GLU A 234 -2.01 -26.56 17.22
C GLU A 234 -2.71 -27.37 18.31
N ARG A 235 -3.85 -26.89 18.81
CA ARG A 235 -4.64 -27.65 19.80
C ARG A 235 -5.12 -28.99 19.27
N LEU A 236 -5.52 -29.05 17.99
CA LEU A 236 -5.96 -30.30 17.36
C LEU A 236 -4.80 -31.25 17.12
N VAL A 237 -3.66 -30.73 16.67
CA VAL A 237 -2.43 -31.52 16.49
C VAL A 237 -2.00 -32.13 17.83
N GLU A 238 -1.95 -31.31 18.88
CA GLU A 238 -1.54 -31.75 20.21
C GLU A 238 -2.57 -32.70 20.84
N GLY A 239 -3.88 -32.43 20.69
CA GLY A 239 -4.93 -33.34 21.13
C GLY A 239 -4.83 -34.71 20.46
N THR A 240 -4.61 -34.74 19.14
CA THR A 240 -4.44 -35.98 18.37
C THR A 240 -3.21 -36.76 18.85
N ARG A 241 -2.09 -36.07 19.08
CA ARG A 241 -0.86 -36.70 19.59
C ARG A 241 -1.07 -37.33 20.97
N ARG A 242 -1.80 -36.66 21.86
CA ARG A 242 -2.11 -37.16 23.21
C ARG A 242 -3.00 -38.41 23.19
N VAL A 243 -3.94 -38.48 22.26
CA VAL A 243 -4.79 -39.67 22.04
C VAL A 243 -3.97 -40.82 21.45
N GLN A 244 -3.12 -40.54 20.45
CA GLN A 244 -2.26 -41.55 19.82
C GLN A 244 -1.30 -42.21 20.83
N ASP A 245 -0.75 -41.43 21.75
CA ASP A 245 0.15 -41.94 22.79
C ASP A 245 -0.59 -42.68 23.92
N GLY A 246 -1.91 -42.85 23.84
CA GLY A 246 -2.74 -43.51 24.86
C GLY A 246 -2.83 -42.75 26.19
N ARG A 247 -2.43 -41.46 26.21
CA ARG A 247 -2.25 -40.70 27.46
C ARG A 247 -3.55 -40.09 27.99
N SER A 248 -4.49 -39.72 27.11
CA SER A 248 -5.72 -39.03 27.53
C SER A 248 -6.82 -39.04 26.48
N TYR A 249 -8.07 -39.21 26.93
CA TYR A 249 -9.31 -39.02 26.16
C TYR A 249 -9.94 -37.64 26.44
N GLU A 250 -9.12 -36.59 26.43
CA GLU A 250 -9.59 -35.23 26.74
C GLU A 250 -10.37 -34.62 25.57
N ILE A 251 -11.53 -34.05 25.88
CA ILE A 251 -12.37 -33.31 24.92
C ILE A 251 -11.82 -31.88 24.80
N LEU A 252 -11.57 -31.44 23.56
CA LEU A 252 -11.06 -30.10 23.29
C LEU A 252 -12.19 -29.06 23.22
N PRO A 253 -11.98 -27.81 23.70
CA PRO A 253 -12.97 -26.76 23.59
C PRO A 253 -13.15 -26.30 22.13
N VAL A 254 -14.41 -26.21 21.68
CA VAL A 254 -14.75 -25.72 20.33
C VAL A 254 -14.70 -24.18 20.33
N THR A 255 -13.58 -23.61 19.92
CA THR A 255 -13.36 -22.16 19.97
C THR A 255 -13.72 -21.40 18.67
N SER A 256 -14.14 -22.11 17.62
CA SER A 256 -14.46 -21.50 16.32
C SER A 256 -15.71 -22.11 15.70
N LYS A 257 -16.37 -21.36 14.82
CA LYS A 257 -17.56 -21.79 14.04
C LYS A 257 -17.23 -22.06 12.57
N ASP A 258 -15.95 -22.28 12.25
CA ASP A 258 -15.45 -22.60 10.91
C ASP A 258 -15.02 -24.07 10.82
N GLU A 259 -14.27 -24.42 9.79
CA GLU A 259 -13.75 -25.77 9.53
C GLU A 259 -12.88 -26.28 10.68
N ILE A 260 -12.12 -25.42 11.37
CA ILE A 260 -11.36 -25.81 12.56
C ILE A 260 -12.34 -26.24 13.66
N GLY A 261 -13.39 -25.47 13.89
CA GLY A 261 -14.43 -25.83 14.86
C GLY A 261 -15.15 -27.14 14.52
N LYS A 262 -15.49 -27.34 13.24
CA LYS A 262 -16.07 -28.60 12.76
C LYS A 262 -15.12 -29.79 12.98
N LEU A 263 -13.83 -29.59 12.70
CA LEU A 263 -12.80 -30.60 12.93
C LEU A 263 -12.63 -30.89 14.42
N THR A 264 -12.74 -29.89 15.29
CA THR A 264 -12.75 -30.08 16.76
C THR A 264 -13.95 -30.91 17.22
N ILE A 265 -15.15 -30.66 16.68
CA ILE A 265 -16.33 -31.47 17.01
C ILE A 265 -16.13 -32.93 16.56
N ALA A 266 -15.68 -33.13 15.32
CA ALA A 266 -15.42 -34.47 14.79
C ALA A 266 -14.32 -35.21 15.57
N PHE A 267 -13.25 -34.50 15.95
CA PHE A 267 -12.20 -35.02 16.82
C PHE A 267 -12.76 -35.45 18.18
N ASN A 268 -13.56 -34.61 18.84
CA ASN A 268 -14.16 -34.92 20.13
C ASN A 268 -15.07 -36.15 20.07
N GLN A 269 -15.87 -36.29 19.01
CA GLN A 269 -16.72 -37.46 18.79
C GLN A 269 -15.88 -38.74 18.65
N MET A 270 -14.81 -38.69 17.86
CA MET A 270 -13.88 -39.82 17.69
C MET A 270 -13.24 -40.23 19.02
N VAL A 271 -12.82 -39.25 19.84
CA VAL A 271 -12.24 -39.49 21.16
C VAL A 271 -13.24 -40.18 22.10
N GLU A 272 -14.51 -39.76 22.06
CA GLU A 272 -15.58 -40.37 22.85
C GLU A 272 -15.89 -41.81 22.40
N ASP A 273 -15.90 -42.07 21.09
CA ASP A 273 -16.08 -43.39 20.52
C ASP A 273 -14.93 -44.34 20.90
N LEU A 274 -13.68 -43.85 20.84
CA LEU A 274 -12.50 -44.60 21.29
C LEU A 274 -12.58 -44.94 22.77
N ARG A 275 -12.93 -43.97 23.61
CA ARG A 275 -13.14 -44.18 25.05
C ARG A 275 -14.23 -45.22 25.33
N THR A 276 -15.30 -45.20 24.55
CA THR A 276 -16.39 -46.18 24.67
C THR A 276 -15.93 -47.58 24.27
N LYS A 277 -15.19 -47.72 23.15
CA LYS A 277 -14.61 -48.99 22.70
C LYS A 277 -13.65 -49.59 23.73
N ASP A 278 -12.80 -48.77 24.33
CA ASP A 278 -11.89 -49.23 25.39
C ASP A 278 -12.64 -49.71 26.63
N ARG A 279 -13.70 -49.00 27.04
CA ARG A 279 -14.56 -49.44 28.15
C ARG A 279 -15.29 -50.75 27.85
N ILE A 280 -15.72 -50.95 26.60
CA ILE A 280 -16.32 -52.23 26.17
C ILE A 280 -15.28 -53.35 26.24
N LYS A 281 -14.06 -53.14 25.73
CA LYS A 281 -12.95 -54.11 25.83
C LYS A 281 -12.64 -54.48 27.28
N GLU A 282 -12.53 -53.48 28.16
CA GLU A 282 -12.28 -53.70 29.59
C GLU A 282 -13.42 -54.51 30.25
N THR A 283 -14.67 -54.23 29.87
CA THR A 283 -15.83 -54.93 30.42
C THR A 283 -15.91 -56.37 29.91
N PHE A 284 -15.73 -56.61 28.61
CA PHE A 284 -15.71 -57.96 28.03
C PHE A 284 -14.57 -58.83 28.60
N GLY A 285 -13.39 -58.24 28.84
CA GLY A 285 -12.27 -58.93 29.48
C GLY A 285 -12.54 -59.43 30.91
N LYS A 286 -13.59 -58.93 31.58
CA LYS A 286 -14.02 -59.42 32.91
C LYS A 286 -14.90 -60.67 32.85
N PHE A 287 -15.50 -60.97 31.69
CA PHE A 287 -16.48 -62.06 31.54
C PHE A 287 -15.98 -63.23 30.69
N VAL A 288 -14.84 -63.07 30.02
CA VAL A 288 -14.29 -64.07 29.10
C VAL A 288 -12.81 -64.26 29.45
N ASP A 289 -12.36 -65.52 29.56
CA ASP A 289 -10.95 -65.84 29.86
C ASP A 289 -10.01 -65.05 28.91
N PRO A 290 -8.99 -64.35 29.43
CA PRO A 290 -8.09 -63.53 28.63
C PRO A 290 -7.47 -64.25 27.42
N ARG A 291 -7.30 -65.57 27.49
CA ARG A 291 -6.79 -66.41 26.39
C ARG A 291 -7.76 -66.49 25.22
N ILE A 292 -9.07 -66.51 25.48
CA ILE A 292 -10.11 -66.52 24.44
C ILE A 292 -10.19 -65.13 23.78
N VAL A 293 -10.08 -64.05 24.57
CA VAL A 293 -10.12 -62.67 24.07
C VAL A 293 -8.89 -62.36 23.21
N ALA A 294 -7.68 -62.77 23.63
CA ALA A 294 -6.46 -62.59 22.85
C ALA A 294 -6.55 -63.31 21.49
N ASN A 295 -7.00 -64.57 21.50
CA ASN A 295 -7.20 -65.35 20.28
C ASN A 295 -8.27 -64.75 19.36
N LEU A 296 -9.34 -64.14 19.90
CA LEU A 296 -10.38 -63.48 19.10
C LEU A 296 -9.94 -62.15 18.49
N ILE A 297 -9.14 -61.36 19.20
CA ILE A 297 -8.65 -60.06 18.74
C ILE A 297 -7.56 -60.22 17.67
N ASP A 298 -6.67 -61.21 17.82
CA ASP A 298 -5.63 -61.49 16.83
C ASP A 298 -6.18 -62.24 15.60
N ALA A 299 -7.23 -63.05 15.76
CA ALA A 299 -7.89 -63.78 14.66
C ALA A 299 -8.99 -62.95 13.97
N ALA A 300 -8.69 -61.72 13.56
CA ALA A 300 -9.61 -60.84 12.81
C ALA A 300 -10.05 -61.38 11.42
N GLY A 301 -9.79 -62.65 11.11
CA GLY A 301 -10.39 -63.39 10.00
C GLY A 301 -11.17 -64.57 10.56
N GLY A 302 -12.49 -64.39 10.74
CA GLY A 302 -13.37 -65.35 11.37
C GLY A 302 -13.07 -66.81 11.01
N HIS A 303 -12.72 -67.58 12.03
CA HIS A 303 -12.74 -69.02 11.97
C HIS A 303 -13.74 -69.52 13.01
N ASP A 304 -14.68 -70.34 12.56
CA ASP A 304 -15.40 -71.25 13.44
C ASP A 304 -14.34 -72.12 14.13
N LEU A 305 -14.04 -71.82 15.39
CA LEU A 305 -13.14 -72.60 16.26
C LEU A 305 -13.81 -73.93 16.67
N ALA A 306 -14.37 -74.65 15.71
CA ALA A 306 -14.89 -76.00 15.90
C ALA A 306 -13.72 -76.99 15.75
N GLU A 307 -12.94 -77.16 16.82
CA GLU A 307 -11.84 -78.13 16.86
C GLU A 307 -12.26 -79.40 17.60
N LYS A 308 -11.95 -80.57 17.03
CA LYS A 308 -12.07 -81.85 17.76
C LYS A 308 -10.80 -82.07 18.57
N GLN A 309 -10.90 -81.93 19.88
CA GLN A 309 -9.80 -82.20 20.80
C GLN A 309 -10.16 -83.32 21.80
N VAL A 310 -9.15 -84.05 22.26
CA VAL A 310 -9.29 -84.98 23.39
C VAL A 310 -9.31 -84.15 24.67
N ALA A 311 -10.44 -84.15 25.38
CA ALA A 311 -10.63 -83.40 26.61
C ALA A 311 -11.15 -84.30 27.73
N THR A 312 -10.75 -83.99 28.97
CA THR A 312 -11.36 -84.56 30.17
C THR A 312 -12.42 -83.60 30.67
N VAL A 313 -13.67 -84.06 30.73
CA VAL A 313 -14.79 -83.25 31.23
C VAL A 313 -14.99 -83.57 32.72
N PHE A 314 -15.01 -82.53 33.55
CA PHE A 314 -15.22 -82.63 34.98
C PHE A 314 -16.53 -81.93 35.37
N PHE A 315 -17.41 -82.66 36.06
CA PHE A 315 -18.65 -82.11 36.62
C PHE A 315 -18.55 -82.14 38.15
N SER A 316 -19.00 -81.05 38.78
CA SER A 316 -19.05 -80.91 40.24
C SER A 316 -20.38 -80.29 40.63
N ASP A 317 -20.99 -80.82 41.70
CA ASP A 317 -22.26 -80.32 42.24
C ASP A 317 -22.15 -80.15 43.77
N ILE A 318 -22.94 -79.24 44.33
CA ILE A 318 -23.01 -78.98 45.77
C ILE A 318 -24.09 -79.90 46.37
N LYS A 319 -23.64 -80.88 47.15
CA LYS A 319 -24.56 -81.79 47.84
C LYS A 319 -25.52 -81.04 48.76
N GLY A 320 -26.82 -81.26 48.58
CA GLY A 320 -27.86 -80.67 49.43
C GLY A 320 -28.18 -79.21 49.11
N PHE A 321 -27.83 -78.74 47.91
CA PHE A 321 -28.03 -77.35 47.49
C PHE A 321 -29.47 -76.83 47.68
N SER A 322 -30.50 -77.61 47.37
CA SER A 322 -31.90 -77.21 47.55
C SER A 322 -32.22 -76.81 48.99
N GLY A 323 -31.72 -77.56 49.97
CA GLY A 323 -31.91 -77.25 51.39
C GLY A 323 -31.15 -75.97 51.81
N LEU A 324 -29.95 -75.75 51.29
CA LEU A 324 -29.20 -74.52 51.51
C LEU A 324 -29.92 -73.30 50.92
N GLY A 325 -30.55 -73.46 49.75
CA GLY A 325 -31.32 -72.40 49.09
C GLY A 325 -32.59 -71.99 49.84
N GLU A 326 -33.22 -72.93 50.54
CA GLU A 326 -34.41 -72.67 51.37
C GLU A 326 -34.06 -72.02 52.73
N LEU A 327 -32.85 -72.26 53.24
CA LEU A 327 -32.39 -71.76 54.55
C LEU A 327 -31.73 -70.37 54.48
N LEU A 328 -31.17 -69.99 53.33
CA LEU A 328 -30.42 -68.76 53.16
C LEU A 328 -31.25 -67.67 52.48
N THR A 329 -30.98 -66.41 52.84
CA THR A 329 -31.47 -65.28 52.04
C THR A 329 -30.78 -65.28 50.67
N ALA A 330 -31.46 -64.76 49.64
CA ALA A 330 -30.89 -64.66 48.29
C ALA A 330 -29.49 -64.02 48.28
N THR A 331 -29.28 -62.95 49.06
CA THR A 331 -27.99 -62.27 49.17
C THR A 331 -26.91 -63.16 49.80
N ALA A 332 -27.25 -63.90 50.86
CA ALA A 332 -26.32 -64.81 51.52
C ALA A 332 -25.95 -66.01 50.64
N LEU A 333 -26.94 -66.56 49.91
CA LEU A 333 -26.74 -67.65 48.96
C LEU A 333 -25.83 -67.22 47.80
N VAL A 334 -26.09 -66.05 47.20
CA VAL A 334 -25.23 -65.50 46.14
C VAL A 334 -23.80 -65.25 46.63
N LYS A 335 -23.63 -64.75 47.85
CA LYS A 335 -22.29 -64.54 48.43
C LYS A 335 -21.54 -65.87 48.63
N LEU A 336 -22.23 -66.90 49.12
CA LEU A 336 -21.67 -68.24 49.27
C LEU A 336 -21.24 -68.81 47.91
N LEU A 337 -22.13 -68.75 46.92
CA LEU A 337 -21.88 -69.23 45.57
C LEU A 337 -20.70 -68.51 44.91
N ASN A 338 -20.68 -67.17 44.97
CA ASN A 338 -19.57 -66.40 44.41
C ASN A 338 -18.24 -66.77 45.08
N THR A 339 -18.22 -66.94 46.41
CA THR A 339 -17.00 -67.35 47.13
C THR A 339 -16.53 -68.74 46.66
N TYR A 340 -17.45 -69.70 46.59
CA TYR A 340 -17.15 -71.07 46.13
C TYR A 340 -16.66 -71.09 44.67
N PHE A 341 -17.37 -70.41 43.77
CA PHE A 341 -17.03 -70.36 42.35
C PHE A 341 -15.70 -69.64 42.11
N THR A 342 -15.39 -68.57 42.86
CA THR A 342 -14.09 -67.87 42.75
C THR A 342 -12.93 -68.81 43.11
N GLU A 343 -12.98 -69.45 44.28
CA GLU A 343 -11.93 -70.37 44.73
C GLU A 343 -11.73 -71.54 43.75
N MET A 344 -12.84 -72.11 43.27
CA MET A 344 -12.80 -73.21 42.29
C MET A 344 -12.25 -72.75 40.94
N ALA A 345 -12.70 -71.61 40.43
CA ALA A 345 -12.25 -71.08 39.15
C ALA A 345 -10.76 -70.71 39.19
N GLU A 346 -10.28 -70.10 40.27
CA GLU A 346 -8.85 -69.79 40.44
C GLU A 346 -7.99 -71.05 40.38
N LEU A 347 -8.37 -72.11 41.09
CA LEU A 347 -7.67 -73.39 41.06
C LEU A 347 -7.68 -74.02 39.66
N ILE A 348 -8.84 -74.03 38.98
CA ILE A 348 -8.97 -74.58 37.63
C ILE A 348 -8.08 -73.80 36.64
N HIS A 349 -8.13 -72.47 36.66
CA HIS A 349 -7.30 -71.63 35.80
C HIS A 349 -5.80 -71.81 36.08
N SER A 350 -5.40 -71.94 37.35
CA SER A 350 -3.99 -72.16 37.74
C SER A 350 -3.39 -73.45 37.17
N ARG A 351 -4.24 -74.43 36.83
CA ARG A 351 -3.87 -75.72 36.21
C ARG A 351 -4.20 -75.79 34.73
N HIS A 352 -4.39 -74.63 34.10
CA HIS A 352 -4.72 -74.48 32.68
C HIS A 352 -6.07 -75.10 32.27
N GLY A 353 -6.95 -75.41 33.22
CA GLY A 353 -8.33 -75.77 32.93
C GLY A 353 -9.14 -74.56 32.46
N ILE A 354 -10.32 -74.85 31.89
CA ILE A 354 -11.28 -73.85 31.44
C ILE A 354 -12.62 -74.20 32.09
N VAL A 355 -13.26 -73.20 32.70
CA VAL A 355 -14.65 -73.32 33.15
C VAL A 355 -15.55 -73.00 31.97
N ASP A 356 -16.27 -74.00 31.45
CA ASP A 356 -17.20 -73.81 30.34
C ASP A 356 -18.43 -72.99 30.76
N LYS A 357 -19.11 -73.43 31.83
CA LYS A 357 -20.27 -72.73 32.41
C LYS A 357 -20.57 -73.19 33.83
N PHE A 358 -21.25 -72.33 34.57
CA PHE A 358 -21.95 -72.69 35.80
C PHE A 358 -23.45 -72.91 35.47
N VAL A 359 -24.05 -73.95 36.04
CA VAL A 359 -25.47 -74.29 35.82
C VAL A 359 -26.12 -74.54 37.18
N GLY A 360 -27.16 -73.79 37.51
CA GLY A 360 -27.88 -73.89 38.79
C GLY A 360 -28.66 -72.64 39.15
#